data_AF-A0A8T3ZPT8-F1
#
_entry.id   AF-A0A8T3ZPT8-F1
#
_cell.length_a   1.000
_cell.length_b   1.000
_cell.length_c   1.000
_cell.angle_alpha   90.00
_cell.angle_beta   90.00
_cell.angle_gamma   90.00
#
_symmetry.space_group_name_H-M   'P 1'
#
loop_
_entity.id
_entity.type
_entity.pdbx_description
1 polymer ?
#
loop_
_entity_poly.entity_id
_entity_poly.type
_entity_poly.pdbx_seq_one_letter_code
_entity_poly.pdbx_strand_id
1 'polypeptide(L)'
;MAETKQKQEQAKVTKAPVKAAASAGKIIVVRVRGRVRLLTTIKNTLDMLRLYKTNFCVILDNTPVNMGMIQKAKDYITWGEADSATVEELFSKRGTEYTGPLTDTKGKITYTGRYVEHKGKKYNKYFKLNPPHGGYGRKGIKTHFHMGGALGDRAEKISDLVKRML
;
A
#
# COMPACT_ATOMS: atom_id res chain seq x y z
N MET A 1 -7.84 -35.06 43.59
CA MET A 1 -7.44 -35.51 42.23
C MET A 1 -8.57 -35.22 41.26
N ALA A 2 -8.79 -33.94 40.96
CA ALA A 2 -9.92 -33.47 40.17
C ALA A 2 -9.46 -32.37 39.21
N GLU A 3 -8.41 -32.67 38.45
CA GLU A 3 -7.90 -31.81 37.38
C GLU A 3 -7.39 -32.72 36.27
N THR A 4 -7.53 -32.29 35.02
CA THR A 4 -7.09 -32.96 33.78
C THR A 4 -7.89 -34.19 33.32
N LYS A 5 -9.01 -33.93 32.64
CA LYS A 5 -9.23 -34.34 31.22
C LYS A 5 -10.60 -33.91 30.67
N GLN A 6 -11.00 -32.66 30.90
CA GLN A 6 -11.89 -31.93 29.99
C GLN A 6 -11.14 -31.49 28.72
N LYS A 7 -10.34 -32.39 28.13
CA LYS A 7 -9.48 -32.12 26.96
C LYS A 7 -9.87 -33.00 25.77
N GLN A 8 -11.15 -33.33 25.66
CA GLN A 8 -11.70 -34.07 24.53
C GLN A 8 -13.04 -33.45 24.09
N GLU A 9 -13.07 -32.14 23.85
CA GLU A 9 -14.23 -31.50 23.21
C GLU A 9 -13.85 -30.26 22.41
N GLN A 10 -12.70 -30.28 21.74
CA GLN A 10 -12.32 -29.24 20.78
C GLN A 10 -11.70 -29.85 19.53
N ALA A 11 -12.45 -30.74 18.87
CA ALA A 11 -12.11 -31.20 17.53
C ALA A 11 -13.37 -31.64 16.79
N LYS A 12 -14.10 -30.67 16.19
CA LYS A 12 -14.77 -30.80 14.89
C LYS A 12 -15.46 -29.49 14.47
N VAL A 13 -14.90 -28.88 13.42
CA VAL A 13 -15.60 -28.25 12.28
C VAL A 13 -16.68 -27.21 12.60
N THR A 14 -16.29 -25.94 12.59
CA THR A 14 -17.04 -24.88 11.89
C THR A 14 -16.04 -23.97 11.17
N LYS A 15 -15.98 -24.10 9.85
CA LYS A 15 -15.24 -23.18 8.97
C LYS A 15 -16.20 -22.03 8.65
N ALA A 16 -16.13 -20.97 9.46
CA ALA A 16 -16.85 -19.72 9.29
C ALA A 16 -15.81 -18.56 9.24
N PRO A 17 -16.14 -17.44 8.58
CA PRO A 17 -15.24 -16.71 7.71
C PRO A 17 -14.14 -15.96 8.47
N VAL A 18 -13.00 -15.82 7.79
CA VAL A 18 -11.83 -15.04 8.20
C VAL A 18 -12.29 -13.63 8.57
N LYS A 19 -12.42 -13.39 9.88
CA LYS A 19 -12.94 -12.16 10.46
C LYS A 19 -11.94 -11.04 10.20
N ALA A 20 -12.33 -10.12 9.33
CA ALA A 20 -11.60 -8.91 8.98
C ALA A 20 -11.46 -7.99 10.20
N ALA A 21 -10.32 -8.06 10.90
CA ALA A 21 -9.88 -6.95 11.74
C ALA A 21 -9.32 -5.87 10.79
N ALA A 22 -10.22 -5.00 10.32
CA ALA A 22 -9.82 -3.75 9.69
C ALA A 22 -9.15 -2.89 10.76
N SER A 23 -7.84 -2.97 10.86
CA SER A 23 -7.08 -2.02 11.67
C SER A 23 -7.13 -0.69 10.93
N ALA A 24 -7.56 0.37 11.61
CA ALA A 24 -7.76 1.71 11.03
C ALA A 24 -6.44 2.44 10.73
N GLY A 25 -5.38 1.70 10.38
CA GLY A 25 -4.09 2.25 9.98
C GLY A 25 -4.08 2.56 8.48
N LYS A 26 -3.43 3.65 8.10
CA LYS A 26 -3.09 3.92 6.70
C LYS A 26 -1.71 3.36 6.41
N ILE A 27 -1.55 2.78 5.23
CA ILE A 27 -0.29 2.21 4.74
C ILE A 27 0.17 3.07 3.57
N ILE A 28 1.45 3.46 3.59
CA ILE A 28 2.12 4.06 2.44
C ILE A 28 2.77 2.94 1.64
N VAL A 29 2.51 2.92 0.34
CA VAL A 29 3.03 1.91 -0.58
C VAL A 29 3.80 2.61 -1.69
N VAL A 30 5.08 2.30 -1.83
CA VAL A 30 5.96 2.86 -2.86
C VAL A 30 6.48 1.77 -3.77
N ARG A 31 6.38 2.00 -5.08
CA ARG A 31 6.95 1.10 -6.08
C ARG A 31 8.43 1.37 -6.29
N VAL A 32 9.28 0.37 -6.02
CA VAL A 32 10.74 0.50 -6.14
C VAL A 32 11.24 0.01 -7.51
N ARG A 33 10.69 -1.10 -8.01
CA ARG A 33 11.20 -1.76 -9.23
C ARG A 33 10.32 -1.54 -10.46
N GLY A 34 10.93 -1.57 -11.65
CA GLY A 34 10.27 -1.41 -12.95
C GLY A 34 9.35 -2.58 -13.35
N ARG A 35 8.79 -2.51 -14.57
CA ARG A 35 7.81 -3.50 -15.11
C ARG A 35 8.41 -4.66 -15.90
N VAL A 36 9.72 -4.63 -16.16
CA VAL A 36 10.38 -5.59 -17.05
C VAL A 36 10.38 -6.98 -16.42
N ARG A 37 9.98 -8.00 -17.20
CA ARG A 37 9.91 -9.42 -16.80
C ARG A 37 9.03 -9.69 -15.57
N LEU A 38 7.92 -8.96 -15.43
CA LEU A 38 6.91 -9.23 -14.42
C LEU A 38 6.01 -10.41 -14.81
N LEU A 39 5.68 -11.25 -13.83
CA LEU A 39 4.55 -12.16 -13.95
C LEU A 39 3.25 -11.36 -14.12
N THR A 40 2.36 -11.84 -14.99
CA THR A 40 1.07 -11.18 -15.27
C THR A 40 0.25 -10.95 -13.99
N THR A 41 0.30 -11.91 -13.06
CA THR A 41 -0.39 -11.81 -11.77
C THR A 41 0.11 -10.62 -10.93
N ILE A 42 1.42 -10.39 -10.90
CA ILE A 42 2.05 -9.29 -10.16
C ILE A 42 1.79 -7.97 -10.89
N LYS A 43 1.90 -7.96 -12.23
CA LYS A 43 1.60 -6.79 -13.06
C LYS A 43 0.16 -6.30 -12.82
N ASN A 44 -0.81 -7.20 -12.86
CA ASN A 44 -2.22 -6.87 -12.62
C ASN A 44 -2.43 -6.35 -11.19
N THR A 45 -1.74 -6.93 -10.21
CA THR A 45 -1.82 -6.47 -8.80
C THR A 45 -1.29 -5.03 -8.66
N LEU A 46 -0.14 -4.73 -9.28
CA LEU A 46 0.42 -3.37 -9.31
C LEU A 46 -0.53 -2.38 -10.00
N ASP A 47 -1.22 -2.81 -11.05
CA ASP A 47 -2.15 -1.99 -11.82
C ASP A 47 -3.44 -1.72 -11.02
N MET A 48 -3.95 -2.70 -10.27
CA MET A 48 -5.06 -2.54 -9.33
C MET A 48 -4.72 -1.57 -8.20
N LEU A 49 -3.49 -1.64 -7.68
CA LEU A 49 -2.97 -0.69 -6.67
C LEU A 49 -2.61 0.68 -7.26
N ARG A 50 -2.71 0.86 -8.59
CA ARG A 50 -2.40 2.11 -9.33
C ARG A 50 -0.92 2.50 -9.31
N LEU A 51 -0.03 1.53 -9.12
CA LEU A 51 1.43 1.70 -9.13
C LEU A 51 1.99 1.49 -10.54
N TYR A 52 1.76 2.44 -11.44
CA TYR A 52 2.08 2.27 -12.87
C TYR A 52 3.58 2.39 -13.20
N LYS A 53 4.29 3.34 -12.56
CA LYS A 53 5.71 3.64 -12.80
C LYS A 53 6.51 3.50 -11.52
N THR A 54 7.84 3.43 -11.65
CA THR A 54 8.76 3.47 -10.49
C THR A 54 8.59 4.76 -9.71
N ASN A 55 8.82 4.69 -8.39
CA ASN A 55 8.68 5.77 -7.42
C ASN A 55 7.27 6.37 -7.35
N PHE A 56 6.25 5.64 -7.83
CA PHE A 56 4.88 6.00 -7.53
C PHE A 56 4.55 5.57 -6.11
N CYS A 57 3.84 6.44 -5.41
CA CYS A 57 3.40 6.24 -4.04
C CYS A 57 1.87 6.28 -3.98
N VAL A 58 1.28 5.38 -3.19
CA VAL A 58 -0.17 5.32 -2.96
C VAL A 58 -0.40 5.14 -1.47
N ILE A 59 -1.39 5.85 -0.94
CA ILE A 59 -1.87 5.69 0.44
C ILE A 59 -3.09 4.78 0.39
N LEU A 60 -3.08 3.72 1.19
CA LEU A 60 -4.15 2.72 1.26
C LEU A 60 -4.59 2.54 2.71
N ASP A 61 -5.83 2.12 2.90
CA ASP A 61 -6.30 1.69 4.22
C ASP A 61 -5.82 0.26 4.51
N ASN A 62 -5.53 -0.04 5.78
CA ASN A 62 -5.10 -1.36 6.23
C ASN A 62 -6.29 -2.34 6.30
N THR A 63 -6.80 -2.68 5.13
CA THR A 63 -7.75 -3.77 4.95
C THR A 63 -6.98 -5.07 4.67
N PRO A 64 -7.50 -6.23 5.11
CA PRO A 64 -6.86 -7.51 4.84
C PRO A 64 -6.72 -7.80 3.34
N VAL A 65 -7.63 -7.26 2.52
CA VAL A 65 -7.58 -7.36 1.05
C VAL A 65 -6.40 -6.57 0.48
N ASN A 66 -6.21 -5.33 0.92
CA ASN A 66 -5.07 -4.50 0.51
C ASN A 66 -3.75 -5.13 0.96
N MET A 67 -3.70 -5.62 2.20
CA MET A 67 -2.52 -6.31 2.74
C MET A 67 -2.16 -7.55 1.90
N GLY A 68 -3.15 -8.37 1.52
CA GLY A 68 -2.93 -9.52 0.64
C GLY A 68 -2.37 -9.13 -0.73
N MET A 69 -2.85 -8.03 -1.33
CA MET A 69 -2.30 -7.51 -2.60
C MET A 69 -0.85 -7.03 -2.44
N ILE A 70 -0.54 -6.34 -1.35
CA ILE A 70 0.81 -5.85 -1.05
C ILE A 70 1.78 -7.01 -0.87
N GLN A 71 1.39 -8.04 -0.08
CA GLN A 71 2.21 -9.23 0.14
C GLN A 71 2.52 -9.97 -1.16
N LYS A 72 1.55 -10.04 -2.08
CA LYS A 72 1.75 -10.65 -3.41
C LYS A 72 2.76 -9.89 -4.28
N ALA A 73 2.90 -8.57 -4.08
CA ALA A 73 3.80 -7.70 -4.83
C ALA A 73 5.06 -7.30 -4.03
N LYS A 74 5.39 -8.01 -2.94
CA LYS A 74 6.44 -7.64 -1.99
C LYS A 74 7.84 -7.47 -2.59
N ASP A 75 8.13 -8.17 -3.69
CA ASP A 75 9.44 -8.16 -4.34
C ASP A 75 9.65 -6.96 -5.27
N TYR A 76 8.63 -6.09 -5.40
CA TYR A 76 8.64 -4.90 -6.27
C TYR A 76 8.31 -3.61 -5.52
N ILE A 77 7.74 -3.75 -4.33
CA ILE A 77 7.16 -2.68 -3.53
C ILE A 77 7.89 -2.61 -2.20
N THR A 78 7.92 -1.40 -1.64
CA THR A 78 8.16 -1.21 -0.22
C THR A 78 6.95 -0.53 0.40
N TRP A 79 6.59 -0.94 1.61
CA TRP A 79 5.45 -0.38 2.34
C TRP A 79 5.81 -0.17 3.81
N GLY A 80 4.97 0.61 4.49
CA GLY A 80 5.04 0.81 5.92
C GLY A 80 3.86 1.65 6.41
N GLU A 81 3.83 1.89 7.71
CA GLU A 81 2.76 2.64 8.35
C GLU A 81 2.85 4.13 8.00
N ALA A 82 1.68 4.74 7.75
CA ALA A 82 1.61 6.14 7.38
C ALA A 82 1.60 7.03 8.62
N ASP A 83 2.60 7.89 8.73
CA ASP A 83 2.56 8.99 9.69
C ASP A 83 1.71 10.16 9.16
N SER A 84 0.91 10.75 10.04
CA SER A 84 0.02 11.87 9.72
C SER A 84 0.77 13.06 9.12
N ALA A 85 1.94 13.43 9.66
CA ALA A 85 2.75 14.53 9.15
C ALA A 85 3.25 14.25 7.73
N THR A 86 3.70 13.02 7.47
CA THR A 86 4.20 12.61 6.15
C THR A 86 3.09 12.63 5.09
N VAL A 87 1.86 12.28 5.48
CA VAL A 87 0.70 12.36 4.59
C VAL A 87 0.39 13.81 4.21
N GLU A 88 0.44 14.75 5.16
CA GLU A 88 0.23 16.17 4.86
C GLU A 88 1.29 16.75 3.92
N GLU A 89 2.56 16.37 4.11
CA GLU A 89 3.64 16.77 3.22
C GLU A 89 3.45 16.23 1.79
N LEU A 90 2.98 14.99 1.64
CA LEU A 90 2.68 14.37 0.35
C LEU A 90 1.60 15.14 -0.42
N PHE A 91 0.49 15.47 0.24
CA PHE A 91 -0.58 16.24 -0.38
C PHE A 91 -0.13 17.67 -0.73
N SER A 92 0.66 18.30 0.14
CA SER A 92 1.12 19.68 -0.07
C SER A 92 2.14 19.80 -1.21
N LYS A 93 3.13 18.91 -1.27
CA LYS A 93 4.25 19.01 -2.25
C LYS A 93 3.98 18.27 -3.57
N ARG A 94 3.17 17.20 -3.54
CA ARG A 94 3.03 16.24 -4.66
C ARG A 94 1.58 15.88 -4.98
N GLY A 95 0.61 16.45 -4.27
CA GLY A 95 -0.81 16.28 -4.56
C GLY A 95 -1.14 16.84 -5.93
N THR A 96 -1.56 15.98 -6.85
CA THR A 96 -2.07 16.40 -8.16
C THR A 96 -3.58 16.39 -8.13
N GLU A 97 -4.20 17.53 -8.45
CA GLU A 97 -5.66 17.63 -8.51
C GLU A 97 -6.24 16.67 -9.55
N TYR A 98 -7.41 16.13 -9.24
CA TYR A 98 -8.12 15.21 -10.12
C TYR A 98 -9.00 16.01 -11.09
N THR A 99 -8.58 16.07 -12.37
CA THR A 99 -9.30 16.80 -13.43
C THR A 99 -10.28 15.91 -14.24
N GLY A 100 -10.42 14.63 -13.89
CA GLY A 100 -11.25 13.70 -14.68
C GLY A 100 -12.76 13.88 -14.45
N PRO A 101 -13.61 13.35 -15.34
CA PRO A 101 -15.05 13.39 -15.17
C PRO A 101 -15.47 12.54 -13.96
N LEU A 102 -16.28 13.13 -13.09
CA LEU A 102 -16.82 12.48 -11.88
C LEU A 102 -18.02 11.59 -12.18
N THR A 103 -18.78 11.94 -13.22
CA THR A 103 -20.01 11.28 -13.60
C THR A 103 -20.01 11.03 -15.10
N ASP A 104 -20.74 10.01 -15.53
CA ASP A 104 -21.03 9.79 -16.95
C ASP A 104 -21.85 10.95 -17.53
N THR A 105 -21.80 11.16 -18.85
CA THR A 105 -22.56 12.21 -19.56
C THR A 105 -24.06 12.15 -19.26
N LYS A 106 -24.57 10.96 -18.92
CA LYS A 106 -25.98 10.70 -18.57
C LYS A 106 -26.28 10.76 -17.06
N GLY A 107 -25.30 11.03 -16.21
CA GLY A 107 -25.52 11.22 -14.76
C GLY A 107 -25.76 9.94 -13.94
N LYS A 108 -25.87 8.76 -14.56
CA LYS A 108 -26.31 7.52 -13.89
C LYS A 108 -25.24 6.82 -13.06
N ILE A 109 -23.97 7.04 -13.38
CA ILE A 109 -22.85 6.31 -12.76
C ILE A 109 -21.86 7.33 -12.19
N THR A 110 -21.64 7.24 -10.87
CA THR A 110 -20.61 8.00 -10.17
C THR A 110 -19.35 7.16 -10.03
N TYR A 111 -18.20 7.70 -10.46
CA TYR A 111 -16.93 6.98 -10.39
C TYR A 111 -16.27 7.12 -9.01
N THR A 112 -16.76 6.37 -8.02
CA THR A 112 -16.33 6.41 -6.60
C THR A 112 -14.87 5.98 -6.34
N GLY A 113 -14.19 5.40 -7.34
CA GLY A 113 -12.83 4.87 -7.18
C GLY A 113 -11.70 5.74 -7.69
N ARG A 114 -11.96 6.91 -8.30
CA ARG A 114 -10.95 7.61 -9.12
C ARG A 114 -10.09 8.64 -8.37
N TYR A 115 -10.59 9.20 -7.28
CA TYR A 115 -9.93 10.26 -6.52
C TYR A 115 -9.80 9.92 -5.03
N VAL A 116 -8.96 10.68 -4.32
CA VAL A 116 -8.92 10.77 -2.84
C VAL A 116 -9.33 12.17 -2.46
N GLU A 117 -10.20 12.31 -1.47
CA GLU A 117 -10.57 13.60 -0.92
C GLU A 117 -9.66 13.91 0.27
N HIS A 118 -9.04 15.09 0.26
CA HIS A 118 -8.25 15.60 1.36
C HIS A 118 -8.50 17.10 1.50
N LYS A 119 -8.90 17.55 2.69
CA LYS A 119 -9.21 18.97 3.00
C LYS A 119 -10.13 19.64 1.96
N GLY A 120 -11.17 18.91 1.50
CA GLY A 120 -12.16 19.41 0.54
C GLY A 120 -11.71 19.44 -0.93
N LYS A 121 -10.46 19.05 -1.23
CA LYS A 121 -9.93 18.95 -2.60
C LYS A 121 -9.83 17.49 -3.05
N LYS A 122 -10.04 17.27 -4.35
CA LYS A 122 -9.96 15.95 -4.99
C LYS A 122 -8.59 15.77 -5.62
N TYR A 123 -7.88 14.74 -5.19
CA TYR A 123 -6.55 14.40 -5.69
C TYR A 123 -6.54 13.06 -6.42
N ASN A 124 -5.56 12.88 -7.31
CA ASN A 124 -5.24 11.56 -7.84
C ASN A 124 -4.82 10.62 -6.71
N LYS A 125 -5.16 9.33 -6.82
CA LYS A 125 -4.82 8.31 -5.82
C LYS A 125 -3.33 7.99 -5.70
N TYR A 126 -2.54 8.41 -6.69
CA TYR A 126 -1.10 8.14 -6.73
C TYR A 126 -0.35 9.47 -6.71
N PHE A 127 0.78 9.45 -6.00
CA PHE A 127 1.75 10.53 -5.93
C PHE A 127 2.96 10.14 -6.78
N LYS A 128 3.44 11.08 -7.58
CA LYS A 128 4.66 10.91 -8.37
C LYS A 128 5.82 11.42 -7.53
N LEU A 129 6.64 10.51 -7.00
CA LEU A 129 7.81 10.88 -6.21
C LEU A 129 9.09 10.84 -7.03
N ASN A 130 10.10 11.57 -6.57
CA ASN A 130 11.44 11.48 -7.11
C ASN A 130 12.16 10.25 -6.54
N PRO A 131 13.26 9.80 -7.17
CA PRO A 131 14.16 8.84 -6.55
C PRO A 131 14.65 9.36 -5.18
N PRO A 132 14.94 8.47 -4.21
CA PRO A 132 15.34 8.91 -2.89
C PRO A 132 16.76 9.50 -2.94
N HIS A 133 16.93 10.66 -2.30
CA HIS A 133 18.27 11.20 -2.07
C HIS A 133 19.10 10.21 -1.22
N GLY A 134 20.32 9.89 -1.66
CA GLY A 134 21.16 8.85 -1.04
C GLY A 134 20.78 7.40 -1.37
N GLY A 135 19.81 7.18 -2.26
CA GLY A 135 19.45 5.85 -2.74
C GLY A 135 18.70 4.98 -1.73
N TYR A 136 18.59 3.68 -2.05
CA TYR A 136 17.76 2.71 -1.31
C TYR A 136 18.54 1.87 -0.29
N GLY A 137 19.77 2.28 0.08
CA GLY A 137 20.64 1.55 0.99
C GLY A 137 21.70 0.68 0.29
N ARG A 138 22.53 -0.01 1.08
CA ARG A 138 23.76 -0.67 0.62
C ARG A 138 23.53 -1.89 -0.28
N LYS A 139 22.48 -2.68 -0.02
CA LYS A 139 22.17 -3.89 -0.82
C LYS A 139 21.22 -3.64 -2.00
N GLY A 140 20.88 -2.37 -2.25
CA GLY A 140 20.14 -1.93 -3.44
C GLY A 140 18.67 -2.37 -3.52
N ILE A 141 18.12 -2.30 -4.73
CA ILE A 141 16.67 -2.41 -5.00
C ILE A 141 16.10 -3.84 -5.08
N LYS A 142 16.96 -4.88 -5.03
CA LYS A 142 16.56 -6.28 -5.24
C LYS A 142 16.47 -7.09 -3.94
N THR A 143 16.83 -6.51 -2.82
CA THR A 143 16.90 -7.19 -1.52
C THR A 143 15.85 -6.61 -0.57
N HIS A 144 15.40 -7.42 0.38
CA HIS A 144 14.44 -6.99 1.41
C HIS A 144 15.08 -6.09 2.47
N PHE A 145 14.26 -5.25 3.10
CA PHE A 145 14.67 -4.27 4.10
C PHE A 145 15.37 -4.90 5.30
N HIS A 146 14.89 -6.05 5.79
CA HIS A 146 15.53 -6.78 6.89
C HIS A 146 16.98 -7.22 6.57
N MET A 147 17.32 -7.37 5.28
CA MET A 147 18.69 -7.67 4.83
C MET A 147 19.51 -6.41 4.54
N GLY A 148 18.97 -5.20 4.70
CA GLY A 148 19.59 -3.94 4.32
C GLY A 148 19.31 -3.50 2.88
N GLY A 149 18.21 -3.98 2.31
CA GLY A 149 17.74 -3.63 0.97
C GLY A 149 16.56 -2.67 0.93
N ALA A 150 15.96 -2.54 -0.24
CA ALA A 150 14.88 -1.59 -0.49
C ALA A 150 13.46 -2.16 -0.31
N LEU A 151 13.26 -3.47 -0.42
CA LEU A 151 11.95 -4.09 -0.64
C LEU A 151 11.29 -4.55 0.65
N GLY A 152 9.98 -4.76 0.62
CA GLY A 152 9.25 -5.29 1.76
C GLY A 152 8.78 -4.23 2.75
N ASP A 153 8.43 -4.71 3.93
CA ASP A 153 7.94 -3.91 5.04
C ASP A 153 9.08 -3.14 5.73
N ARG A 154 8.85 -1.85 5.96
CA ARG A 154 9.74 -0.94 6.72
C ARG A 154 9.12 -0.44 8.02
N ALA A 155 7.87 -0.81 8.30
CA ALA A 155 7.07 -0.27 9.41
C ALA A 155 7.14 1.27 9.42
N GLU A 156 7.55 1.87 10.54
CA GLU A 156 7.65 3.32 10.74
C GLU A 156 8.73 4.00 9.87
N LYS A 157 9.75 3.25 9.43
CA LYS A 157 10.89 3.81 8.66
C LYS A 157 10.54 4.16 7.22
N ILE A 158 9.29 3.94 6.79
CA ILE A 158 8.82 4.39 5.47
C ILE A 158 8.77 5.92 5.38
N SER A 159 8.48 6.60 6.50
CA SER A 159 8.37 8.07 6.55
C SER A 159 9.71 8.74 6.21
N ASP A 160 10.83 8.20 6.69
CA ASP A 160 12.17 8.67 6.31
C ASP A 160 12.44 8.53 4.81
N LEU A 161 12.07 7.39 4.22
CA LEU A 161 12.24 7.18 2.78
C LEU A 161 11.43 8.19 1.98
N VAL A 162 10.16 8.37 2.34
CA VAL A 162 9.26 9.28 1.64
C VAL A 162 9.78 10.71 1.74
N LYS A 163 10.26 11.15 2.90
CA LYS A 163 10.88 12.47 3.08
C LYS A 163 12.09 12.69 2.18
N ARG A 164 12.90 11.66 1.92
CA ARG A 164 14.03 11.72 0.96
C ARG A 164 13.61 11.69 -0.51
N MET A 165 12.36 11.33 -0.81
CA MET A 165 11.78 11.25 -2.16
C MET A 165 10.86 12.44 -2.52
N LEU A 166 10.40 13.18 -1.51
CA LEU A 166 9.64 14.42 -1.65
C LEU A 166 10.54 15.51 -2.20
#